data_AF-A0A078I675-F1
#
_entry.id   AF-A0A078I675-F1
#
_cell.length_a   1.000
_cell.length_b   1.000
_cell.length_c   1.000
_cell.angle_alpha   90.00
_cell.angle_beta   90.00
_cell.angle_gamma   90.00
#
_symmetry.space_group_name_H-M   'P 1'
#
loop_
_entity.id
_entity.type
_entity.pdbx_description
1 polymer ?
#
loop_
_entity_poly.entity_id
_entity_poly.type
_entity_poly.pdbx_seq_one_letter_code
_entity_poly.pdbx_strand_id
1 'polypeptide(L)'
;MVSQIVRLGVKNVFTQIANDVVGQGLDHGTFVLTLRRLNNNSLSGICPGSLSKIEGLTLVDISYNNLSGSLPKVSARTFKVIGNTLICGPKAVANCSAVFPEPLMLPQDDPSDESGTRTNGHHLAVAFAASFSAAFLVIFTSGMFLWWRYRRNKQIFFDVNAEQYDPEVSLGHLKRYTFKELRSATNHFNSKNILGRGGYGIVYKGHLSDGSLVAVKRLKDCNIAGGEVQFQTEVETISLALHRNLLRLRGFCSSNNERILVYPYMPNGSVASRLKDHIRGEPALDWSRRKKIAVGTARGLVYLHEQCDPKIIHRDVKAANILLDEDFEAVVGDFGLAKLLDHRDSHVTTAVRGTVGHIAPEYLSTGQSSEKTDVFGFGILLLELITGQKALDFGRSSHQKGVMLDWVKKLHQEGKLKQLIDKDLNDKYDTVELEEIVQVALLCTQFNPSNRPKMSEVMKMLEGDGLADRWEASQSGGAKSLPPPYYSDYIQESSLVVEAIELSGPR
;
A
#
# COMPACT_ATOMS: atom_id res chain seq x y z
N MET A 1 -4.77 1.78 26.51
CA MET A 1 -4.22 2.25 27.80
C MET A 1 -3.39 3.52 27.54
N VAL A 2 -4.10 4.61 27.26
CA VAL A 2 -3.57 5.98 27.29
C VAL A 2 -4.30 6.64 28.45
N SER A 3 -3.55 7.29 29.34
CA SER A 3 -3.98 8.20 30.42
C SER A 3 -3.50 7.77 31.81
N GLN A 4 -2.22 8.04 32.09
CA GLN A 4 -1.80 8.69 33.32
C GLN A 4 -0.33 9.10 33.17
N ILE A 5 0.09 10.12 33.91
CA ILE A 5 1.40 10.80 33.87
C ILE A 5 1.42 12.03 32.93
N VAL A 6 0.45 12.93 33.17
CA VAL A 6 0.78 14.35 33.34
C VAL A 6 0.69 14.63 34.84
N ARG A 7 1.67 15.38 35.37
CA ARG A 7 1.93 15.76 36.78
C ARG A 7 2.75 14.76 37.59
N LEU A 8 4.06 14.91 37.53
CA LEU A 8 4.91 15.07 38.72
C LEU A 8 6.15 15.84 38.28
N GLY A 9 6.28 17.08 38.78
CA GLY A 9 7.48 17.87 38.63
C GLY A 9 8.58 17.39 39.59
N VAL A 10 9.82 17.58 39.16
CA VAL A 10 11.03 17.73 39.99
C VAL A 10 11.62 16.43 40.58
N LYS A 11 12.81 16.12 40.03
CA LYS A 11 13.97 15.37 40.60
C LYS A 11 13.94 13.84 40.58
N ASN A 12 15.02 13.28 40.03
CA ASN A 12 15.49 11.88 40.08
C ASN A 12 14.88 10.87 39.10
N VAL A 13 15.14 11.06 37.80
CA VAL A 13 14.83 10.08 36.74
C VAL A 13 15.92 9.00 36.60
N PHE A 14 17.10 9.17 37.21
CA PHE A 14 18.20 8.20 37.06
C PHE A 14 18.02 6.91 37.89
N THR A 15 17.29 6.97 39.01
CA THR A 15 17.12 5.80 39.89
C THR A 15 16.03 4.85 39.40
N GLN A 16 15.02 5.35 38.68
CA GLN A 16 13.89 4.53 38.21
C GLN A 16 14.22 3.79 36.91
N ILE A 17 14.91 4.42 35.97
CA ILE A 17 15.27 3.81 34.67
C ILE A 17 16.30 2.67 34.85
N ALA A 18 17.12 2.71 35.91
CA ALA A 18 18.08 1.65 36.20
C ALA A 18 17.43 0.37 36.79
N ASN A 19 16.26 0.47 37.42
CA ASN A 19 15.60 -0.68 38.05
C ASN A 19 14.57 -1.37 37.13
N ASP A 20 13.86 -0.62 36.27
CA ASP A 20 12.84 -1.21 35.38
C ASP A 20 13.42 -1.93 34.14
N VAL A 21 14.72 -1.81 33.88
CA VAL A 21 15.41 -2.47 32.76
C VAL A 21 16.11 -3.77 33.18
N VAL A 22 16.21 -4.05 34.48
CA VAL A 22 16.96 -5.21 35.02
C VAL A 22 16.06 -6.30 35.59
N GLY A 23 14.76 -6.06 35.77
CA GLY A 23 13.86 -7.01 36.41
C GLY A 23 12.64 -7.37 35.59
N GLN A 24 12.77 -8.24 34.58
CA GLN A 24 11.77 -9.25 34.19
C GLN A 24 12.26 -10.07 32.99
N GLY A 25 12.38 -11.40 33.15
CA GLY A 25 12.59 -12.34 32.05
C GLY A 25 13.85 -13.21 32.13
N LEU A 26 14.02 -13.94 33.23
CA LEU A 26 14.78 -15.19 33.23
C LEU A 26 13.91 -16.25 32.52
N ASP A 27 14.23 -16.59 31.26
CA ASP A 27 14.24 -17.98 30.77
C ASP A 27 14.78 -18.07 29.33
N HIS A 28 15.60 -19.10 29.13
CA HIS A 28 16.31 -19.61 27.94
C HIS A 28 16.18 -18.88 26.58
N GLY A 29 17.35 -18.43 26.05
CA GLY A 29 17.60 -18.26 24.61
C GLY A 29 18.23 -16.93 24.22
N THR A 30 19.55 -16.94 24.02
CA THR A 30 20.40 -15.95 23.31
C THR A 30 19.77 -14.58 22.95
N PHE A 31 19.82 -13.61 23.86
CA PHE A 31 19.48 -12.22 23.57
C PHE A 31 20.75 -11.36 23.45
N VAL A 32 20.99 -10.80 22.26
CA VAL A 32 21.92 -9.68 22.05
C VAL A 32 21.23 -8.42 22.62
N LEU A 33 21.55 -8.08 23.87
CA LEU A 33 21.12 -6.84 24.51
C LEU A 33 21.74 -5.63 23.78
N THR A 34 21.01 -5.10 22.79
CA THR A 34 21.35 -3.84 22.11
C THR A 34 20.81 -2.69 22.96
N LEU A 35 21.56 -2.27 23.98
CA LEU A 35 21.11 -1.21 24.89
C LEU A 35 21.46 0.19 24.32
N ARG A 36 20.44 0.77 23.67
CA ARG A 36 20.02 2.18 23.55
C ARG A 36 21.07 3.31 23.64
N ARG A 37 21.12 4.13 22.58
CA ARG A 37 21.73 5.49 22.60
C ARG A 37 20.91 6.41 23.51
N LEU A 38 21.55 7.02 24.50
CA LEU A 38 20.97 7.98 25.46
C LEU A 38 21.51 9.40 25.24
N ASN A 39 22.12 9.66 24.08
CA ASN A 39 22.69 10.96 23.75
C ASN A 39 21.63 12.05 23.55
N ASN A 40 22.01 13.32 23.71
CA ASN A 40 21.15 14.50 23.51
C ASN A 40 19.90 14.52 24.40
N ASN A 41 20.05 14.25 25.70
CA ASN A 41 18.97 14.39 26.67
C ASN A 41 19.37 15.42 27.75
N SER A 42 18.44 15.76 28.64
CA SER A 42 18.70 16.66 29.78
C SER A 42 19.05 15.88 31.06
N LEU A 43 19.66 14.71 30.94
CA LEU A 43 19.97 13.87 32.11
C LEU A 43 21.05 14.53 32.97
N SER A 44 20.85 14.56 34.29
CA SER A 44 21.77 15.20 35.23
C SER A 44 22.08 14.31 36.43
N GLY A 45 23.28 14.43 37.00
CA GLY A 45 23.72 13.67 38.18
C GLY A 45 24.94 12.79 37.92
N ILE A 46 25.32 11.97 38.91
CA ILE A 46 26.47 11.04 38.80
C ILE A 46 26.08 9.81 38.00
N CYS A 47 26.96 9.38 37.09
CA CYS A 47 26.76 8.14 36.34
C CYS A 47 26.74 6.93 37.30
N PRO A 48 25.67 6.11 37.34
CA PRO A 48 25.53 5.06 38.33
C PRO A 48 26.57 3.95 38.14
N GLY A 49 27.20 3.53 39.24
CA GLY A 49 28.21 2.47 39.25
C GLY A 49 27.67 1.08 38.86
N SER A 50 26.35 0.88 38.82
CA SER A 50 25.75 -0.35 38.31
C SER A 50 26.05 -0.58 36.82
N LEU A 51 26.37 0.47 36.07
CA LEU A 51 26.71 0.37 34.64
C LEU A 51 28.00 -0.42 34.38
N SER A 52 28.93 -0.49 35.35
CA SER A 52 30.13 -1.31 35.23
C SER A 52 29.87 -2.80 35.45
N LYS A 53 28.71 -3.19 35.99
CA LYS A 53 28.35 -4.58 36.28
C LYS A 53 27.64 -5.29 35.12
N ILE A 54 27.34 -4.56 34.05
CA ILE A 54 26.65 -5.09 32.88
C ILE A 54 27.70 -5.60 31.89
N GLU A 55 27.71 -6.91 31.65
CA GLU A 55 28.58 -7.54 30.67
C GLU A 55 27.89 -7.63 29.29
N GLY A 56 28.66 -7.60 28.20
CA GLY A 56 28.12 -7.78 26.84
C GLY A 56 27.62 -6.51 26.14
N LEU A 57 27.91 -5.31 26.65
CA LEU A 57 27.53 -4.05 26.02
C LEU A 57 28.35 -3.79 24.74
N THR A 58 27.68 -3.57 23.61
CA THR A 58 28.34 -3.26 22.33
C THR A 58 28.54 -1.76 22.11
N LEU A 59 27.54 -0.94 22.45
CA LEU A 59 27.59 0.52 22.33
C LEU A 59 26.87 1.16 23.51
N VAL A 60 27.52 2.11 24.17
CA VAL A 60 26.92 2.98 25.18
C VAL A 60 27.20 4.43 24.77
N ASP A 61 26.15 5.18 24.47
CA ASP A 61 26.27 6.59 24.09
C ASP A 61 25.44 7.46 25.05
N ILE A 62 26.13 8.21 25.91
CA ILE A 62 25.55 9.14 26.89
C ILE A 62 26.00 10.58 26.60
N SER A 63 26.47 10.85 25.37
CA SER A 63 26.95 12.17 24.96
C SER A 63 25.88 13.27 25.04
N TYR A 64 26.29 14.52 25.23
CA TYR A 64 25.43 15.71 25.25
C TYR A 64 24.28 15.60 26.26
N ASN A 65 24.65 15.35 27.51
CA ASN A 65 23.79 15.40 28.69
C ASN A 65 24.41 16.35 29.74
N ASN A 66 23.83 16.45 30.93
CA ASN A 66 24.33 17.26 32.05
C ASN A 66 24.89 16.39 33.19
N LEU A 67 25.58 15.29 32.85
CA LEU A 67 26.15 14.34 33.82
C LEU A 67 27.37 14.94 34.52
N SER A 68 27.60 14.50 35.76
CA SER A 68 28.65 15.04 36.65
C SER A 68 29.43 13.93 37.37
N GLY A 69 30.63 14.23 37.87
CA GLY A 69 31.42 13.30 38.69
C GLY A 69 32.38 12.41 37.89
N SER A 70 32.87 11.33 38.51
CA SER A 70 33.76 10.34 37.87
C SER A 70 32.97 9.29 37.09
N LEU A 71 33.59 8.76 36.05
CA LEU A 71 32.96 7.75 35.20
C LEU A 71 33.25 6.33 35.72
N PRO A 72 32.24 5.45 35.81
CA PRO A 72 32.46 4.04 36.13
C PRO A 72 33.22 3.35 34.99
N LYS A 73 34.01 2.33 35.31
CA LYS A 73 34.77 1.54 34.33
C LYS A 73 33.81 0.57 33.61
N VAL A 74 33.18 1.04 32.54
CA VAL A 74 32.22 0.25 31.75
C VAL A 74 32.96 -0.61 30.72
N SER A 75 32.64 -1.91 30.67
CA SER A 75 33.15 -2.83 29.65
C SER A 75 32.23 -2.81 28.43
N ALA A 76 32.52 -1.93 27.46
CA ALA A 76 31.79 -1.84 26.20
C ALA A 76 32.74 -1.66 25.00
N ARG A 77 32.37 -2.17 23.82
CA ARG A 77 33.19 -1.97 22.59
C ARG A 77 33.27 -0.50 22.17
N THR A 78 32.24 0.30 22.49
CA THR A 78 32.24 1.75 22.22
C THR A 78 31.50 2.48 23.34
N PHE A 79 32.16 3.45 23.97
CA PHE A 79 31.60 4.28 25.03
C PHE A 79 31.78 5.76 24.65
N LYS A 80 30.67 6.51 24.48
CA LYS A 80 30.67 7.92 24.10
C LYS A 80 30.08 8.79 25.20
N VAL A 81 30.81 9.83 25.60
CA VAL A 81 30.45 10.70 26.75
C VAL A 81 30.65 12.20 26.48
N ILE A 82 31.04 12.55 25.25
CA ILE A 82 31.32 13.92 24.81
C ILE A 82 30.14 14.86 25.12
N GLY A 83 30.39 16.11 25.50
CA GLY A 83 29.32 17.10 25.71
C GLY A 83 28.68 17.12 27.11
N ASN A 84 29.22 16.36 28.07
CA ASN A 84 28.87 16.44 29.49
C ASN A 84 29.92 17.28 30.25
N THR A 85 29.63 18.56 30.48
CA THR A 85 30.62 19.54 30.95
C THR A 85 30.99 19.41 32.43
N LEU A 86 30.21 18.67 33.23
CA LEU A 86 30.40 18.52 34.68
C LEU A 86 31.10 17.21 35.07
N ILE A 87 31.48 16.38 34.09
CA ILE A 87 32.30 15.18 34.30
C ILE A 87 33.75 15.62 34.56
N CYS A 88 34.39 15.02 35.56
CA CYS A 88 35.73 15.42 36.01
C CYS A 88 35.82 16.91 36.40
N GLY A 89 34.88 17.39 37.22
CA GLY A 89 34.91 18.76 37.77
C GLY A 89 36.18 19.04 38.60
N PRO A 90 36.43 20.31 38.99
CA PRO A 90 37.72 20.79 39.54
C PRO A 90 38.17 20.16 40.88
N LYS A 91 37.40 19.22 41.44
CA LYS A 91 37.71 18.48 42.68
C LYS A 91 37.88 16.96 42.47
N ALA A 92 37.98 16.47 41.23
CA ALA A 92 38.17 15.04 40.96
C ALA A 92 39.66 14.66 41.02
N VAL A 93 40.09 14.12 42.17
CA VAL A 93 41.51 13.82 42.48
C VAL A 93 41.95 12.40 42.03
N ALA A 94 41.16 11.67 41.24
CA ALA A 94 41.62 10.39 40.70
C ALA A 94 40.96 10.00 39.37
N ASN A 95 41.80 9.78 38.36
CA ASN A 95 41.57 9.11 37.08
C ASN A 95 40.60 9.78 36.10
N CYS A 96 41.11 10.77 35.35
CA CYS A 96 40.53 11.22 34.08
C CYS A 96 41.63 11.29 33.01
N SER A 97 41.87 10.20 32.26
CA SER A 97 42.78 10.19 31.11
C SER A 97 41.97 10.23 29.81
N ALA A 98 41.89 11.40 29.17
CA ALA A 98 41.35 11.57 27.83
C ALA A 98 42.51 11.92 26.88
N VAL A 99 42.76 11.02 25.93
CA VAL A 99 43.74 11.14 24.84
C VAL A 99 43.22 12.14 23.80
N PHE A 100 43.98 13.19 23.52
CA PHE A 100 43.96 13.93 22.26
C PHE A 100 45.39 13.94 21.70
N PRO A 101 45.64 13.61 20.41
CA PRO A 101 46.89 13.97 19.76
C PRO A 101 46.73 15.27 18.96
N GLU A 102 47.55 16.26 19.29
CA GLU A 102 47.84 17.47 18.52
C GLU A 102 48.95 17.17 17.47
N PRO A 103 49.00 17.83 16.29
CA PRO A 103 49.87 17.42 15.18
C PRO A 103 51.29 17.97 15.31
N LEU A 104 52.31 17.13 15.07
CA LEU A 104 53.72 17.53 15.08
C LEU A 104 54.18 18.06 13.72
N MET A 105 54.88 19.20 13.79
CA MET A 105 55.65 19.82 12.70
C MET A 105 56.98 19.07 12.48
N LEU A 106 57.44 19.03 11.23
CA LEU A 106 58.81 18.64 10.83
C LEU A 106 59.85 19.69 11.26
N PRO A 107 61.13 19.28 11.40
CA PRO A 107 62.14 19.75 10.45
C PRO A 107 63.14 18.69 9.92
N GLN A 108 63.84 19.13 8.88
CA GLN A 108 64.69 18.46 7.87
C GLN A 108 66.12 18.03 8.29
N ASP A 109 66.61 17.02 7.53
CA ASP A 109 67.93 16.75 6.91
C ASP A 109 69.22 16.82 7.79
N ASP A 110 70.26 15.98 7.71
CA ASP A 110 70.81 15.09 6.66
C ASP A 110 71.95 14.18 7.28
N PRO A 111 72.84 13.44 6.56
CA PRO A 111 73.02 11.98 6.73
C PRO A 111 74.45 11.50 7.12
N SER A 112 74.60 10.19 7.40
CA SER A 112 75.81 9.34 7.21
C SER A 112 75.51 7.93 7.75
N ASP A 113 75.31 6.92 6.90
CA ASP A 113 76.26 6.04 6.18
C ASP A 113 76.59 4.71 6.89
N GLU A 114 76.56 3.66 6.05
CA GLU A 114 77.09 2.29 6.20
C GLU A 114 76.34 1.17 6.97
N SER A 115 75.72 0.33 6.14
CA SER A 115 75.95 -1.13 6.01
C SER A 115 75.26 -2.13 6.97
N GLY A 116 74.56 -3.11 6.36
CA GLY A 116 74.25 -4.40 7.01
C GLY A 116 72.87 -5.00 6.69
N THR A 117 72.78 -5.72 5.57
CA THR A 117 72.06 -7.02 5.34
C THR A 117 71.00 -7.47 6.36
N ARG A 118 69.85 -8.09 6.04
CA ARG A 118 69.27 -8.73 4.84
C ARG A 118 67.84 -9.15 5.23
N THR A 119 66.97 -9.27 4.22
CA THR A 119 65.78 -10.16 4.13
C THR A 119 64.74 -10.11 5.25
N ASN A 120 63.60 -9.43 5.01
CA ASN A 120 62.26 -9.80 5.52
C ASN A 120 61.09 -9.00 4.87
N GLY A 121 61.24 -8.48 3.64
CA GLY A 121 60.21 -7.63 3.01
C GLY A 121 59.09 -8.37 2.28
N HIS A 122 59.35 -9.58 1.74
CA HIS A 122 58.38 -10.27 0.88
C HIS A 122 57.23 -10.94 1.65
N HIS A 123 57.48 -11.48 2.85
CA HIS A 123 56.41 -12.10 3.65
C HIS A 123 55.44 -11.08 4.23
N LEU A 124 55.93 -9.89 4.61
CA LEU A 124 55.10 -8.80 5.10
C LEU A 124 54.25 -8.20 3.98
N ALA A 125 54.83 -7.98 2.79
CA ALA A 125 54.11 -7.45 1.63
C ALA A 125 53.00 -8.40 1.14
N VAL A 126 53.23 -9.71 1.15
CA VAL A 126 52.21 -10.72 0.79
C VAL A 126 51.10 -10.81 1.84
N ALA A 127 51.43 -10.70 3.13
CA ALA A 127 50.44 -10.72 4.21
C ALA A 127 49.54 -9.46 4.20
N PHE A 128 50.09 -8.28 3.93
CA PHE A 128 49.30 -7.05 3.78
C PHE A 128 48.45 -7.08 2.51
N ALA A 129 48.97 -7.57 1.39
CA ALA A 129 48.20 -7.71 0.14
C ALA A 129 47.05 -8.72 0.29
N ALA A 130 47.25 -9.84 0.97
CA ALA A 130 46.21 -10.84 1.22
C ALA A 130 45.10 -10.30 2.16
N SER A 131 45.47 -9.54 3.19
CA SER A 131 44.52 -8.94 4.14
C SER A 131 43.65 -7.86 3.49
N PHE A 132 44.26 -6.97 2.69
CA PHE A 132 43.50 -5.96 1.93
C PHE A 132 42.59 -6.58 0.88
N SER A 133 43.04 -7.65 0.21
CA SER A 133 42.23 -8.37 -0.77
C SER A 133 41.00 -9.04 -0.13
N ALA A 134 41.17 -9.65 1.05
CA ALA A 134 40.07 -10.26 1.78
C ALA A 134 39.05 -9.22 2.29
N ALA A 135 39.53 -8.10 2.84
CA ALA A 135 38.65 -7.00 3.28
C ALA A 135 37.88 -6.38 2.11
N PHE A 136 38.54 -6.19 0.96
CA PHE A 136 37.90 -5.69 -0.26
C PHE A 136 36.83 -6.64 -0.78
N LEU A 137 37.07 -7.96 -0.78
CA LEU A 137 36.07 -8.96 -1.17
C LEU A 137 34.85 -8.97 -0.25
N VAL A 138 35.04 -8.81 1.06
CA VAL A 138 33.90 -8.73 2.01
C VAL A 138 33.09 -7.45 1.79
N ILE A 139 33.75 -6.31 1.58
CA ILE A 139 33.06 -5.04 1.29
C ILE A 139 32.35 -5.12 -0.05
N PHE A 140 32.98 -5.71 -1.07
CA PHE A 140 32.40 -5.86 -2.41
C PHE A 140 31.20 -6.83 -2.39
N THR A 141 31.30 -7.97 -1.71
CA THR A 141 30.18 -8.92 -1.59
C THR A 141 29.04 -8.38 -0.72
N SER A 142 29.34 -7.68 0.37
CA SER A 142 28.33 -6.96 1.17
C SER A 142 27.69 -5.83 0.39
N GLY A 143 28.47 -5.07 -0.38
CA GLY A 143 27.99 -4.02 -1.28
C GLY A 143 27.12 -4.59 -2.39
N MET A 144 27.51 -5.72 -3.00
CA MET A 144 26.70 -6.43 -3.99
C MET A 144 25.45 -7.03 -3.36
N PHE A 145 25.50 -7.55 -2.14
CA PHE A 145 24.34 -8.09 -1.44
C PHE A 145 23.36 -6.98 -1.04
N LEU A 146 23.85 -5.85 -0.54
CA LEU A 146 23.07 -4.66 -0.24
C LEU A 146 22.52 -4.01 -1.50
N TRP A 147 23.31 -3.95 -2.58
CA TRP A 147 22.86 -3.49 -3.89
C TRP A 147 21.84 -4.45 -4.50
N TRP A 148 22.02 -5.76 -4.35
CA TRP A 148 21.06 -6.77 -4.78
C TRP A 148 19.78 -6.70 -3.96
N ARG A 149 19.87 -6.53 -2.63
CA ARG A 149 18.69 -6.30 -1.77
C ARG A 149 18.00 -4.98 -2.09
N TYR A 150 18.78 -3.92 -2.34
CA TYR A 150 18.28 -2.61 -2.75
C TYR A 150 17.62 -2.67 -4.12
N ARG A 151 18.22 -3.39 -5.08
CA ARG A 151 17.68 -3.60 -6.43
C ARG A 151 16.47 -4.52 -6.43
N ARG A 152 16.43 -5.53 -5.56
CA ARG A 152 15.29 -6.45 -5.37
C ARG A 152 14.13 -5.77 -4.62
N ASN A 153 14.42 -4.93 -3.63
CA ASN A 153 13.41 -4.05 -3.02
C ASN A 153 12.94 -2.96 -4.01
N LYS A 154 13.82 -2.46 -4.89
CA LYS A 154 13.45 -1.60 -6.03
C LYS A 154 12.70 -2.34 -7.14
N GLN A 155 12.74 -3.67 -7.21
CA GLN A 155 11.85 -4.41 -8.12
C GLN A 155 10.42 -4.52 -7.56
N ILE A 156 10.21 -4.27 -6.26
CA ILE A 156 8.87 -4.21 -5.61
C ILE A 156 8.37 -2.77 -5.50
N PHE A 157 9.14 -1.79 -5.98
CA PHE A 157 8.71 -0.41 -6.10
C PHE A 157 9.31 0.15 -7.39
N PHE A 158 8.51 0.24 -8.45
CA PHE A 158 8.77 1.18 -9.54
C PHE A 158 8.67 2.60 -8.92
N ASP A 159 9.69 2.99 -8.16
CA ASP A 159 9.94 4.36 -7.73
C ASP A 159 10.73 4.98 -8.87
N VAL A 160 10.00 5.58 -9.80
CA VAL A 160 10.61 6.51 -10.76
C VAL A 160 11.16 7.64 -9.90
N ASN A 161 12.49 7.69 -9.76
CA ASN A 161 13.16 8.68 -8.92
C ASN A 161 12.60 10.08 -9.24
N ALA A 162 12.02 10.73 -8.24
CA ALA A 162 11.36 12.04 -8.34
C ALA A 162 12.32 13.23 -8.56
N GLU A 163 13.54 13.01 -9.05
CA GLU A 163 14.54 14.08 -9.20
C GLU A 163 15.16 14.22 -10.60
N GLN A 164 14.74 13.43 -11.58
CA GLN A 164 15.09 13.66 -12.99
C GLN A 164 13.87 13.48 -13.88
N TYR A 165 13.02 14.50 -13.88
CA TYR A 165 11.93 14.63 -14.83
C TYR A 165 12.50 15.11 -16.17
N ASP A 166 13.04 14.18 -16.95
CA ASP A 166 13.19 14.41 -18.39
C ASP A 166 11.79 14.22 -19.03
N PRO A 167 11.16 15.26 -19.62
CA PRO A 167 9.76 15.20 -20.05
C PRO A 167 9.48 14.27 -21.25
N GLU A 168 10.48 13.53 -21.72
CA GLU A 168 10.48 12.75 -22.96
C GLU A 168 10.67 11.24 -22.76
N VAL A 169 10.14 10.67 -21.68
CA VAL A 169 9.69 9.27 -21.79
C VAL A 169 8.48 9.30 -22.72
N SER A 170 8.73 9.03 -24.00
CA SER A 170 7.74 9.00 -25.08
C SER A 170 6.66 7.96 -24.80
N LEU A 171 5.67 8.35 -23.99
CA LEU A 171 4.35 7.72 -23.88
C LEU A 171 3.58 8.01 -25.19
N GLY A 172 4.09 7.53 -26.33
CA GLY A 172 3.83 8.02 -27.70
C GLY A 172 2.37 8.06 -28.18
N HIS A 173 1.41 7.72 -27.34
CA HIS A 173 -0.03 7.81 -27.60
C HIS A 173 -0.78 8.79 -26.67
N LEU A 174 -0.15 9.33 -25.63
CA LEU A 174 -0.77 10.26 -24.68
C LEU A 174 -0.50 11.71 -25.05
N LYS A 175 -1.55 12.50 -25.24
CA LYS A 175 -1.43 13.93 -25.51
C LYS A 175 -1.18 14.71 -24.21
N ARG A 176 -0.11 15.52 -24.18
CA ARG A 176 0.09 16.50 -23.11
C ARG A 176 -0.75 17.74 -23.41
N TYR A 177 -1.76 17.99 -22.58
CA TYR A 177 -2.64 19.15 -22.69
C TYR A 177 -2.11 20.31 -21.84
N THR A 178 -2.37 21.54 -22.28
CA THR A 178 -2.13 22.70 -21.44
C THR A 178 -3.30 22.95 -20.50
N PHE A 179 -3.03 23.52 -19.31
CA PHE A 179 -4.11 23.92 -18.40
C PHE A 179 -5.11 24.87 -19.07
N LYS A 180 -4.63 25.81 -19.91
CA LYS A 180 -5.47 26.75 -20.64
C LYS A 180 -6.44 26.04 -21.60
N GLU A 181 -5.97 25.02 -22.31
CA GLU A 181 -6.80 24.20 -23.21
C GLU A 181 -7.91 23.49 -22.43
N LEU A 182 -7.58 22.80 -21.34
CA LEU A 182 -8.57 22.09 -20.53
C LEU A 182 -9.53 23.02 -19.78
N ARG A 183 -9.04 24.18 -19.34
CA ARG A 183 -9.88 25.23 -18.75
C ARG A 183 -10.89 25.75 -19.77
N SER A 184 -10.48 25.98 -21.02
CA SER A 184 -11.39 26.38 -22.10
C SER A 184 -12.40 25.27 -22.40
N ALA A 185 -11.93 24.03 -22.56
CA ALA A 185 -12.75 22.88 -22.91
C ALA A 185 -13.87 22.59 -21.90
N THR A 186 -13.65 22.90 -20.63
CA THR A 186 -14.60 22.67 -19.52
C THR A 186 -15.42 23.91 -19.16
N ASN A 187 -15.35 24.99 -19.96
CA ASN A 187 -15.94 26.30 -19.65
C ASN A 187 -15.52 26.81 -18.25
N HIS A 188 -14.22 26.89 -18.02
CA HIS A 188 -13.61 27.28 -16.75
C HIS A 188 -13.96 26.36 -15.58
N PHE A 189 -13.99 25.04 -15.82
CA PHE A 189 -14.40 24.05 -14.82
C PHE A 189 -15.78 24.38 -14.20
N ASN A 190 -16.73 24.76 -15.06
CA ASN A 190 -18.07 25.16 -14.64
C ASN A 190 -18.75 24.04 -13.84
N SER A 191 -19.45 24.39 -12.76
CA SER A 191 -20.19 23.42 -11.96
C SER A 191 -21.29 22.69 -12.74
N LYS A 192 -21.85 23.32 -13.78
CA LYS A 192 -22.84 22.70 -14.68
C LYS A 192 -22.27 21.54 -15.50
N ASN A 193 -20.94 21.51 -15.69
CA ASN A 193 -20.26 20.46 -16.43
C ASN A 193 -19.80 19.30 -15.54
N ILE A 194 -20.10 19.30 -14.24
CA ILE A 194 -19.65 18.23 -13.35
C ILE A 194 -20.40 16.92 -13.67
N LEU A 195 -19.62 15.88 -13.97
CA LEU A 195 -20.10 14.51 -14.16
C LEU A 195 -20.08 13.72 -12.85
N GLY A 196 -19.12 14.01 -11.96
CA GLY A 196 -18.98 13.34 -10.68
C GLY A 196 -18.03 14.05 -9.72
N ARG A 197 -18.21 13.81 -8.43
CA ARG A 197 -17.32 14.28 -7.35
C ARG A 197 -16.95 13.08 -6.48
N GLY A 198 -15.67 12.92 -6.18
CA GLY A 198 -15.17 11.87 -5.30
C GLY A 198 -14.02 12.34 -4.41
N GLY A 199 -13.45 11.40 -3.65
CA GLY A 199 -12.24 11.62 -2.85
C GLY A 199 -11.04 11.98 -3.71
N TYR A 200 -10.97 11.41 -4.92
CA TYR A 200 -9.85 11.59 -5.85
C TYR A 200 -9.92 12.88 -6.68
N GLY A 201 -11.06 13.58 -6.72
CA GLY A 201 -11.17 14.76 -7.56
C GLY A 201 -12.59 15.11 -7.99
N ILE A 202 -12.66 15.98 -9.00
CA ILE A 202 -13.90 16.35 -9.69
C ILE A 202 -13.74 16.04 -11.17
N VAL A 203 -14.73 15.37 -11.74
CA VAL A 203 -14.77 15.02 -13.17
C VAL A 203 -15.71 15.98 -13.89
N TYR A 204 -15.21 16.62 -14.94
CA TYR A 204 -15.96 17.58 -15.75
C TYR A 204 -16.16 17.05 -17.17
N LYS A 205 -17.33 17.31 -17.76
CA LYS A 205 -17.54 17.19 -19.20
C LYS A 205 -16.80 18.33 -19.90
N GLY A 206 -16.04 18.01 -20.93
CA GLY A 206 -15.32 18.96 -21.75
C GLY A 206 -15.56 18.74 -23.24
N HIS A 207 -15.39 19.79 -24.02
CA HIS A 207 -15.34 19.75 -25.48
C HIS A 207 -13.98 20.28 -25.92
N LEU A 208 -13.14 19.42 -26.51
CA LEU A 208 -11.85 19.83 -27.04
C LEU A 208 -12.02 20.64 -28.33
N SER A 209 -10.97 21.35 -28.76
CA SER A 209 -10.98 22.16 -29.98
C SER A 209 -11.18 21.34 -31.26
N ASP A 210 -10.87 20.05 -31.22
CA ASP A 210 -11.11 19.09 -32.30
C ASP A 210 -12.56 18.56 -32.34
N GLY A 211 -13.44 19.07 -31.47
CA GLY A 211 -14.84 18.65 -31.35
C GLY A 211 -15.05 17.43 -30.46
N SER A 212 -13.98 16.78 -29.97
CA SER A 212 -14.11 15.57 -29.15
C SER A 212 -14.74 15.87 -27.78
N LEU A 213 -15.71 15.05 -27.42
CA LEU A 213 -16.25 14.99 -26.06
C LEU A 213 -15.29 14.24 -25.13
N VAL A 214 -14.96 14.85 -24.00
CA VAL A 214 -14.03 14.28 -23.02
C VAL A 214 -14.55 14.38 -21.58
N ALA A 215 -14.07 13.47 -20.74
CA ALA A 215 -14.15 13.58 -19.29
C ALA A 215 -12.80 14.06 -18.74
N VAL A 216 -12.81 15.19 -18.03
CA VAL A 216 -11.63 15.86 -17.48
C VAL A 216 -11.64 15.67 -15.96
N LYS A 217 -10.83 14.74 -15.46
CA LYS A 217 -10.68 14.43 -14.03
C LYS A 217 -9.59 15.35 -13.46
N ARG A 218 -10.00 16.36 -12.70
CA ARG A 218 -9.09 17.27 -11.97
C ARG A 218 -8.91 16.74 -10.55
N LEU A 219 -7.69 16.31 -10.23
CA LEU A 219 -7.38 15.75 -8.92
C LEU A 219 -7.36 16.85 -7.86
N LYS A 220 -7.85 16.53 -6.66
CA LYS A 220 -7.73 17.41 -5.49
C LYS A 220 -6.35 17.24 -4.85
N ASP A 221 -5.91 18.26 -4.12
CA ASP A 221 -4.77 18.18 -3.20
C ASP A 221 -3.49 17.55 -3.81
N CYS A 222 -3.11 17.98 -5.01
CA CYS A 222 -1.88 17.51 -5.68
C CYS A 222 -0.59 17.74 -4.87
N ASN A 223 -0.65 18.60 -3.85
CA ASN A 223 0.45 18.88 -2.93
C ASN A 223 0.51 17.91 -1.74
N ILE A 224 -0.47 17.01 -1.58
CA ILE A 224 -0.47 15.93 -0.60
C ILE A 224 -0.02 14.65 -1.31
N ALA A 225 0.88 13.90 -0.68
CA ALA A 225 1.56 12.72 -1.27
C ALA A 225 0.61 11.68 -1.91
N GLY A 226 -0.66 11.61 -1.49
CA GLY A 226 -1.65 10.69 -2.05
C GLY A 226 -2.07 11.02 -3.49
N GLY A 227 -2.32 12.29 -3.80
CA GLY A 227 -2.83 12.71 -5.11
C GLY A 227 -1.79 12.58 -6.24
N GLU A 228 -0.53 12.92 -5.94
CA GLU A 228 0.56 12.77 -6.91
C GLU A 228 0.84 11.31 -7.25
N VAL A 229 0.85 10.44 -6.24
CA VAL A 229 1.04 8.99 -6.46
C VAL A 229 -0.06 8.42 -7.34
N GLN A 230 -1.32 8.84 -7.15
CA GLN A 230 -2.43 8.39 -8.00
C GLN A 230 -2.29 8.90 -9.43
N PHE A 231 -1.92 10.17 -9.61
CA PHE A 231 -1.68 10.73 -10.94
C PHE A 231 -0.62 9.93 -11.68
N GLN A 232 0.53 9.71 -11.04
CA GLN A 232 1.64 8.99 -11.66
C GLN A 232 1.27 7.53 -11.93
N THR A 233 0.62 6.86 -10.97
CA THR A 233 0.12 5.48 -11.14
C THR A 233 -0.82 5.40 -12.33
N GLU A 234 -1.76 6.33 -12.45
CA GLU A 234 -2.76 6.32 -13.52
C GLU A 234 -2.11 6.61 -14.88
N VAL A 235 -1.19 7.57 -14.99
CA VAL A 235 -0.45 7.85 -16.23
C VAL A 235 0.43 6.66 -16.65
N GLU A 236 1.17 6.07 -15.72
CA GLU A 236 2.09 4.95 -16.01
C GLU A 236 1.33 3.66 -16.30
N THR A 237 0.37 3.28 -15.46
CA THR A 237 -0.26 1.95 -15.53
C THR A 237 -1.21 1.83 -16.72
N ILE A 238 -2.09 2.81 -16.96
CA ILE A 238 -3.05 2.71 -18.08
C ILE A 238 -2.36 2.91 -19.43
N SER A 239 -1.21 3.58 -19.47
CA SER A 239 -0.45 3.72 -20.72
C SER A 239 0.08 2.38 -21.25
N LEU A 240 0.22 1.39 -20.35
CA LEU A 240 0.66 0.04 -20.69
C LEU A 240 -0.50 -0.87 -21.12
N ALA A 241 -1.76 -0.48 -20.86
CA ALA A 241 -2.94 -1.32 -21.01
C ALA A 241 -3.90 -0.76 -22.07
N LEU A 242 -4.10 -1.52 -23.16
CA LEU A 242 -5.02 -1.16 -24.25
C LEU A 242 -5.98 -2.31 -24.52
N HIS A 243 -7.23 -2.14 -24.09
CA HIS A 243 -8.29 -3.12 -24.31
C HIS A 243 -9.66 -2.42 -24.38
N ARG A 244 -10.59 -2.95 -25.18
CA ARG A 244 -11.92 -2.34 -25.41
C ARG A 244 -12.75 -2.17 -24.13
N ASN A 245 -12.57 -3.06 -23.15
CA ASN A 245 -13.26 -3.01 -21.87
C ASN A 245 -12.45 -2.28 -20.78
N LEU A 246 -11.42 -1.50 -21.13
CA LEU A 246 -10.66 -0.67 -20.19
C LEU A 246 -10.66 0.80 -20.64
N LEU A 247 -10.77 1.72 -19.69
CA LEU A 247 -10.86 3.15 -19.96
C LEU A 247 -9.49 3.69 -20.36
N ARG A 248 -9.30 3.88 -21.66
CA ARG A 248 -8.05 4.43 -22.19
C ARG A 248 -7.86 5.89 -21.79
N LEU A 249 -6.71 6.21 -21.20
CA LEU A 249 -6.29 7.60 -21.00
C LEU A 249 -5.98 8.23 -22.37
N ARG A 250 -6.61 9.37 -22.66
CA ARG A 250 -6.36 10.14 -23.88
C ARG A 250 -5.14 11.05 -23.70
N GLY A 251 -4.92 11.52 -22.47
CA GLY A 251 -3.78 12.34 -22.13
C GLY A 251 -3.92 13.02 -20.77
N PHE A 252 -3.02 13.95 -20.49
CA PHE A 252 -2.90 14.54 -19.17
C PHE A 252 -2.40 15.99 -19.23
N CYS A 253 -2.61 16.72 -18.14
CA CYS A 253 -1.97 18.00 -17.87
C CYS A 253 -1.29 17.91 -16.51
N SER A 254 0.02 18.20 -16.51
CA SER A 254 0.82 18.33 -15.30
C SER A 254 1.40 19.75 -15.26
N SER A 255 1.07 20.50 -14.22
CA SER A 255 1.59 21.84 -13.92
C SER A 255 1.82 21.96 -12.42
N ASN A 256 2.57 22.95 -11.94
CA ASN A 256 3.02 23.03 -10.54
C ASN A 256 1.92 22.74 -9.50
N ASN A 257 0.69 23.22 -9.73
CA ASN A 257 -0.44 23.05 -8.80
C ASN A 257 -1.62 22.29 -9.41
N GLU A 258 -1.44 21.63 -10.56
CA GLU A 258 -2.54 20.98 -11.27
C GLU A 258 -2.12 19.60 -11.77
N ARG A 259 -2.95 18.62 -11.46
CA ARG A 259 -2.91 17.27 -12.01
C ARG A 259 -4.27 16.95 -12.60
N ILE A 260 -4.30 16.80 -13.92
CA ILE A 260 -5.54 16.62 -14.66
C ILE A 260 -5.38 15.47 -15.65
N LEU A 261 -6.35 14.56 -15.66
CA LEU A 261 -6.40 13.42 -16.56
C LEU A 261 -7.58 13.59 -17.53
N VAL A 262 -7.37 13.19 -18.78
CA VAL A 262 -8.34 13.36 -19.86
C VAL A 262 -8.71 11.99 -20.43
N TYR A 263 -9.99 11.68 -20.39
CA TYR A 263 -10.57 10.43 -20.89
C TYR A 263 -11.61 10.68 -21.98
N PRO A 264 -11.92 9.68 -22.81
CA PRO A 264 -13.15 9.68 -23.59
C PRO A 264 -14.37 9.90 -22.69
N TYR A 265 -15.33 10.68 -23.16
CA TYR A 265 -16.61 10.84 -22.45
C TYR A 265 -17.44 9.57 -22.58
N MET A 266 -17.97 9.08 -21.45
CA MET A 266 -18.85 7.90 -21.39
C MET A 266 -20.30 8.39 -21.23
N PRO A 267 -21.12 8.37 -22.30
CA PRO A 267 -22.42 9.04 -22.31
C PRO A 267 -23.43 8.37 -21.38
N ASN A 268 -23.30 7.05 -21.17
CA ASN A 268 -24.17 6.30 -20.28
C ASN A 268 -23.70 6.28 -18.82
N GLY A 269 -22.64 7.02 -18.48
CA GLY A 269 -22.17 7.19 -17.11
C GLY A 269 -21.59 5.91 -16.52
N SER A 270 -21.67 5.77 -15.19
CA SER A 270 -21.23 4.56 -14.48
C SER A 270 -22.38 3.58 -14.26
N VAL A 271 -22.07 2.29 -14.12
CA VAL A 271 -23.04 1.25 -13.77
C VAL A 271 -23.77 1.62 -12.47
N ALA A 272 -23.07 2.11 -11.45
CA ALA A 272 -23.69 2.56 -10.20
C ALA A 272 -24.72 3.69 -10.40
N SER A 273 -24.56 4.54 -11.42
CA SER A 273 -25.54 5.58 -11.75
C SER A 273 -26.75 5.02 -12.51
N ARG A 274 -26.58 3.91 -13.23
CA ARG A 274 -27.62 3.26 -14.04
C ARG A 274 -28.36 2.14 -13.32
N LEU A 275 -27.86 1.71 -12.16
CA LEU A 275 -28.53 0.79 -11.24
C LEU A 275 -29.52 1.49 -10.30
N LYS A 276 -29.45 2.82 -10.15
CA LYS A 276 -30.40 3.59 -9.35
C LYS A 276 -31.50 4.18 -10.23
N ASP A 277 -32.71 4.24 -9.68
CA ASP A 277 -33.90 4.84 -10.29
C ASP A 277 -33.64 6.07 -11.18
N HIS A 278 -34.31 6.08 -12.32
CA HIS A 278 -34.64 7.21 -13.21
C HIS A 278 -33.78 8.48 -13.07
N ILE A 279 -32.47 8.36 -13.22
CA ILE A 279 -31.63 9.54 -13.45
C ILE A 279 -32.04 10.09 -14.82
N ARG A 280 -32.78 11.19 -14.81
CA ARG A 280 -33.28 11.93 -16.00
C ARG A 280 -34.35 11.18 -16.81
N GLY A 281 -35.16 10.33 -16.16
CA GLY A 281 -36.27 9.64 -16.82
C GLY A 281 -35.86 8.47 -17.73
N GLU A 282 -34.58 8.07 -17.70
CA GLU A 282 -34.14 6.87 -18.40
C GLU A 282 -34.43 5.61 -17.57
N PRO A 283 -34.79 4.49 -18.21
CA PRO A 283 -35.04 3.23 -17.51
C PRO A 283 -33.75 2.68 -16.90
N ALA A 284 -33.88 1.97 -15.78
CA ALA A 284 -32.79 1.20 -15.19
C ALA A 284 -32.26 0.14 -16.16
N LEU A 285 -31.04 -0.37 -15.92
CA LEU A 285 -30.47 -1.44 -16.73
C LEU A 285 -31.34 -2.70 -16.64
N ASP A 286 -31.77 -3.20 -17.80
CA ASP A 286 -32.42 -4.51 -17.91
C ASP A 286 -31.44 -5.65 -17.60
N TRP A 287 -31.99 -6.86 -17.40
CA TRP A 287 -31.23 -8.04 -17.03
C TRP A 287 -30.14 -8.41 -18.07
N SER A 288 -30.48 -8.34 -19.36
CA SER A 288 -29.56 -8.67 -20.45
C SER A 288 -28.33 -7.76 -20.46
N ARG A 289 -28.54 -6.44 -20.25
CA ARG A 289 -27.46 -5.46 -20.13
C ARG A 289 -26.61 -5.72 -18.90
N ARG A 290 -27.20 -6.07 -17.75
CA ARG A 290 -26.43 -6.40 -16.53
C ARG A 290 -25.52 -7.61 -16.76
N LYS A 291 -26.00 -8.66 -17.43
CA LYS A 291 -25.19 -9.83 -17.81
C LYS A 291 -24.06 -9.44 -18.77
N LYS A 292 -24.37 -8.64 -19.80
CA LYS A 292 -23.36 -8.14 -20.75
C LYS A 292 -22.27 -7.32 -20.06
N ILE A 293 -22.65 -6.49 -19.09
CA ILE A 293 -21.74 -5.69 -18.28
C ILE A 293 -20.82 -6.57 -17.43
N ALA A 294 -21.37 -7.62 -16.80
CA ALA A 294 -20.58 -8.59 -16.04
C ALA A 294 -19.52 -9.26 -16.92
N VAL A 295 -19.90 -9.76 -18.10
CA VAL A 295 -18.97 -10.39 -19.05
C VAL A 295 -17.93 -9.39 -19.58
N GLY A 296 -18.34 -8.19 -19.97
CA GLY A 296 -17.42 -7.15 -20.45
C GLY A 296 -16.40 -6.73 -19.39
N THR A 297 -16.84 -6.59 -18.14
CA THR A 297 -15.96 -6.30 -17.00
C THR A 297 -14.99 -7.46 -16.74
N ALA A 298 -15.48 -8.70 -16.74
CA ALA A 298 -14.64 -9.89 -16.58
C ALA A 298 -13.54 -9.94 -17.65
N ARG A 299 -13.90 -9.68 -18.91
CA ARG A 299 -12.96 -9.63 -20.03
C ARG A 299 -11.87 -8.56 -19.84
N GLY A 300 -12.24 -7.38 -19.32
CA GLY A 300 -11.28 -6.34 -18.95
C GLY A 300 -10.30 -6.82 -17.88
N LEU A 301 -10.78 -7.48 -16.83
CA LEU A 301 -9.93 -7.99 -15.74
C LEU A 301 -9.04 -9.16 -16.19
N VAL A 302 -9.53 -10.05 -17.07
CA VAL A 302 -8.71 -11.11 -17.70
C VAL A 302 -7.50 -10.49 -18.38
N TYR A 303 -7.71 -9.43 -19.16
CA TYR A 303 -6.62 -8.74 -19.84
C TYR A 303 -5.58 -8.22 -18.84
N LEU A 304 -6.03 -7.53 -17.78
CA LEU A 304 -5.13 -6.98 -16.75
C LEU A 304 -4.33 -8.05 -15.99
N HIS A 305 -4.95 -9.19 -15.66
CA HIS A 305 -4.35 -10.20 -14.78
C HIS A 305 -3.52 -11.25 -15.52
N GLU A 306 -3.86 -11.53 -16.79
CA GLU A 306 -3.36 -12.70 -17.51
C GLU A 306 -2.68 -12.35 -18.84
N GLN A 307 -2.89 -11.13 -19.38
CA GLN A 307 -2.38 -10.73 -20.70
C GLN A 307 -1.41 -9.54 -20.65
N CYS A 308 -1.47 -8.70 -19.61
CA CYS A 308 -0.48 -7.66 -19.35
C CYS A 308 0.78 -8.25 -18.70
N ASP A 309 1.96 -7.79 -19.12
CA ASP A 309 3.24 -8.09 -18.46
C ASP A 309 3.99 -6.78 -18.10
N PRO A 310 4.16 -6.46 -16.81
CA PRO A 310 3.68 -7.19 -15.63
C PRO A 310 2.15 -7.16 -15.47
N LYS A 311 1.60 -8.07 -14.64
CA LYS A 311 0.17 -8.08 -14.30
C LYS A 311 -0.23 -6.75 -13.67
N ILE A 312 -1.47 -6.33 -13.90
CA ILE A 312 -2.03 -5.12 -13.31
C ILE A 312 -3.16 -5.50 -12.35
N ILE A 313 -3.00 -5.20 -11.06
CA ILE A 313 -4.03 -5.36 -10.04
C ILE A 313 -4.78 -4.03 -9.91
N HIS A 314 -6.08 -4.02 -10.19
CA HIS A 314 -6.92 -2.83 -10.26
C HIS A 314 -7.20 -2.22 -8.86
N ARG A 315 -7.51 -3.09 -7.88
CA ARG A 315 -7.79 -2.80 -6.47
C ARG A 315 -9.05 -2.01 -6.13
N ASP A 316 -9.76 -1.45 -7.10
CA ASP A 316 -11.02 -0.73 -6.87
C ASP A 316 -12.15 -1.14 -7.83
N VAL A 317 -12.33 -2.46 -8.02
CA VAL A 317 -13.41 -3.00 -8.86
C VAL A 317 -14.75 -2.82 -8.14
N LYS A 318 -15.63 -1.96 -8.67
CA LYS A 318 -16.95 -1.63 -8.12
C LYS A 318 -17.86 -1.03 -9.19
N ALA A 319 -19.18 -1.04 -9.00
CA ALA A 319 -20.12 -0.51 -9.99
C ALA A 319 -19.89 0.98 -10.34
N ALA A 320 -19.31 1.77 -9.44
CA ALA A 320 -19.00 3.18 -9.69
C ALA A 320 -17.82 3.39 -10.67
N ASN A 321 -16.93 2.39 -10.78
CA ASN A 321 -15.74 2.44 -11.62
C ASN A 321 -15.92 1.66 -12.94
N ILE A 322 -17.07 1.02 -13.15
CA ILE A 322 -17.46 0.48 -14.45
C ILE A 322 -18.26 1.55 -15.19
N LEU A 323 -17.73 2.05 -16.29
CA LEU A 323 -18.38 3.05 -17.14
C LEU A 323 -19.05 2.36 -18.34
N LEU A 324 -19.98 3.09 -18.96
CA LEU A 324 -20.77 2.62 -20.09
C LEU A 324 -20.61 3.57 -21.27
N ASP A 325 -20.17 3.01 -22.40
CA ASP A 325 -20.08 3.72 -23.67
C ASP A 325 -21.46 3.90 -24.33
N GLU A 326 -21.49 4.35 -25.59
CA GLU A 326 -22.72 4.57 -26.37
C GLU A 326 -23.58 3.32 -26.52
N ASP A 327 -22.94 2.15 -26.62
CA ASP A 327 -23.58 0.85 -26.86
C ASP A 327 -23.86 0.05 -25.56
N PHE A 328 -23.72 0.72 -24.40
CA PHE A 328 -23.80 0.11 -23.07
C PHE A 328 -22.76 -1.02 -22.87
N GLU A 329 -21.62 -0.96 -23.55
CA GLU A 329 -20.49 -1.84 -23.25
C GLU A 329 -19.79 -1.39 -21.96
N ALA A 330 -19.39 -2.37 -21.15
CA ALA A 330 -18.68 -2.11 -19.91
C ALA A 330 -17.22 -1.73 -20.16
N VAL A 331 -16.79 -0.63 -19.54
CA VAL A 331 -15.43 -0.13 -19.60
C VAL A 331 -14.92 0.10 -18.17
N VAL A 332 -13.93 -0.69 -17.73
CA VAL A 332 -13.31 -0.58 -16.40
C VAL A 332 -12.45 0.68 -16.35
N GLY A 333 -12.72 1.58 -15.41
CA GLY A 333 -11.98 2.82 -15.22
C GLY A 333 -11.47 3.01 -13.79
N ASP A 334 -10.81 4.15 -13.58
CA ASP A 334 -10.17 4.56 -12.32
C ASP A 334 -9.02 3.66 -11.85
N PHE A 335 -7.86 3.83 -12.48
CA PHE A 335 -6.64 3.08 -12.18
C PHE A 335 -5.76 3.75 -11.11
N GLY A 336 -6.28 4.75 -10.39
CA GLY A 336 -5.49 5.51 -9.42
C GLY A 336 -4.94 4.67 -8.26
N LEU A 337 -5.53 3.50 -7.99
CA LEU A 337 -5.06 2.56 -6.96
C LEU A 337 -4.30 1.35 -7.53
N ALA A 338 -4.14 1.27 -8.86
CA ALA A 338 -3.60 0.09 -9.50
C ALA A 338 -2.16 -0.22 -9.08
N LYS A 339 -1.76 -1.50 -9.18
CA LYS A 339 -0.40 -1.94 -8.91
C LYS A 339 0.08 -2.96 -9.93
N LEU A 340 1.34 -2.83 -10.31
CA LEU A 340 2.04 -3.82 -11.13
C LEU A 340 2.49 -4.98 -10.24
N LEU A 341 2.35 -6.21 -10.75
CA LEU A 341 2.75 -7.44 -10.10
C LEU A 341 3.47 -8.34 -11.13
N ASP A 342 4.71 -8.74 -10.84
CA ASP A 342 5.43 -9.68 -11.69
C ASP A 342 4.69 -11.03 -11.71
N HIS A 343 4.67 -11.70 -12.86
CA HIS A 343 4.03 -13.01 -13.00
C HIS A 343 4.56 -14.09 -12.05
N ARG A 344 5.80 -13.93 -11.57
CA ARG A 344 6.47 -14.84 -10.62
C ARG A 344 6.06 -14.62 -9.18
N ASP A 345 5.51 -13.46 -8.86
CA ASP A 345 5.11 -13.10 -7.51
C ASP A 345 3.65 -13.48 -7.26
N SER A 346 3.36 -13.94 -6.04
CA SER A 346 2.00 -14.33 -5.63
C SER A 346 1.17 -13.15 -5.14
N HIS A 347 1.82 -12.07 -4.70
CA HIS A 347 1.18 -10.87 -4.17
C HIS A 347 2.15 -9.68 -4.17
N VAL A 348 1.59 -8.49 -4.07
CA VAL A 348 2.29 -7.24 -3.79
C VAL A 348 1.89 -6.75 -2.40
N THR A 349 2.87 -6.48 -1.54
CA THR A 349 2.63 -5.87 -0.23
C THR A 349 2.48 -4.37 -0.39
N THR A 350 1.32 -3.83 -0.03
CA THR A 350 1.00 -2.42 -0.25
C THR A 350 -0.03 -1.93 0.78
N ALA A 351 -0.04 -0.63 1.06
CA ALA A 351 -1.03 -0.04 1.96
C ALA A 351 -2.45 -0.39 1.50
N VAL A 352 -3.28 -0.83 2.44
CA VAL A 352 -4.68 -1.17 2.22
C VAL A 352 -5.43 0.08 1.77
N ARG A 353 -5.90 0.07 0.52
CA ARG A 353 -6.78 1.11 -0.04
C ARG A 353 -7.79 0.45 -0.96
N GLY A 354 -8.94 1.09 -1.11
CA GLY A 354 -10.07 0.62 -1.91
C GLY A 354 -11.38 1.00 -1.24
N THR A 355 -12.48 0.53 -1.80
CA THR A 355 -13.83 0.81 -1.28
C THR A 355 -14.27 -0.22 -0.25
N VAL A 356 -14.65 0.24 0.95
CA VAL A 356 -15.17 -0.64 2.01
C VAL A 356 -16.37 -1.44 1.49
N GLY A 357 -16.35 -2.75 1.67
CA GLY A 357 -17.33 -3.68 1.10
C GLY A 357 -16.81 -4.47 -0.10
N HIS A 358 -15.85 -3.92 -0.86
CA HIS A 358 -15.22 -4.58 -2.01
C HIS A 358 -13.80 -5.09 -1.71
N ILE A 359 -13.22 -4.70 -0.58
CA ILE A 359 -11.87 -5.14 -0.17
C ILE A 359 -11.93 -6.58 0.37
N ALA A 360 -11.09 -7.44 -0.21
CA ALA A 360 -10.95 -8.83 0.21
C ALA A 360 -10.41 -8.97 1.65
N PRO A 361 -10.84 -9.98 2.43
CA PRO A 361 -10.50 -10.14 3.84
C PRO A 361 -9.00 -10.37 4.10
N GLU A 362 -8.31 -11.12 3.25
CA GLU A 362 -6.86 -11.32 3.33
C GLU A 362 -6.11 -10.00 3.11
N TYR A 363 -6.63 -9.12 2.26
CA TYR A 363 -5.97 -7.86 1.98
C TYR A 363 -6.11 -6.90 3.17
N LEU A 364 -7.30 -6.85 3.78
CA LEU A 364 -7.54 -6.09 5.02
C LEU A 364 -6.63 -6.54 6.17
N SER A 365 -6.35 -7.84 6.28
CA SER A 365 -5.59 -8.42 7.41
C SER A 365 -4.09 -8.42 7.20
N THR A 366 -3.61 -8.59 5.96
CA THR A 366 -2.17 -8.78 5.67
C THR A 366 -1.54 -7.61 4.92
N GLY A 367 -2.33 -6.74 4.28
CA GLY A 367 -1.81 -5.73 3.34
C GLY A 367 -1.26 -6.32 2.03
N GLN A 368 -1.52 -7.59 1.75
CA GLN A 368 -1.09 -8.26 0.52
C GLN A 368 -2.22 -8.20 -0.52
N SER A 369 -1.93 -7.63 -1.68
CA SER A 369 -2.86 -7.54 -2.81
C SER A 369 -2.40 -8.44 -3.97
N SER A 370 -3.34 -9.04 -4.68
CA SER A 370 -3.09 -9.94 -5.81
C SER A 370 -4.28 -9.92 -6.77
N GLU A 371 -4.22 -10.67 -7.87
CA GLU A 371 -5.37 -10.80 -8.79
C GLU A 371 -6.61 -11.35 -8.07
N LYS A 372 -6.41 -12.15 -7.01
CA LYS A 372 -7.52 -12.70 -6.20
C LYS A 372 -8.25 -11.64 -5.39
N THR A 373 -7.62 -10.50 -5.11
CA THR A 373 -8.30 -9.37 -4.46
C THR A 373 -9.28 -8.67 -5.41
N ASP A 374 -8.93 -8.57 -6.70
CA ASP A 374 -9.83 -8.07 -7.73
C ASP A 374 -10.96 -9.06 -8.03
N VAL A 375 -10.69 -10.38 -8.02
CA VAL A 375 -11.74 -11.42 -8.16
C VAL A 375 -12.79 -11.26 -7.06
N PHE A 376 -12.37 -11.00 -5.82
CA PHE A 376 -13.31 -10.74 -4.72
C PHE A 376 -14.16 -9.50 -5.00
N GLY A 377 -13.53 -8.38 -5.39
CA GLY A 377 -14.24 -7.15 -5.75
C GLY A 377 -15.22 -7.35 -6.91
N PHE A 378 -14.85 -8.16 -7.90
CA PHE A 378 -15.73 -8.56 -9.01
C PHE A 378 -16.95 -9.36 -8.53
N GLY A 379 -16.77 -10.29 -7.60
CA GLY A 379 -17.88 -11.02 -7.01
C GLY A 379 -18.87 -10.11 -6.27
N ILE A 380 -18.37 -9.08 -5.58
CA ILE A 380 -19.23 -8.05 -4.97
C ILE A 380 -19.92 -7.20 -6.05
N LEU A 381 -19.24 -6.84 -7.13
CA LEU A 381 -19.85 -6.15 -8.29
C LEU A 381 -21.02 -6.96 -8.88
N LEU A 382 -20.91 -8.28 -8.99
CA LEU A 382 -22.02 -9.13 -9.44
C LEU A 382 -23.24 -9.00 -8.52
N LEU A 383 -23.02 -8.94 -7.20
CA LEU A 383 -24.10 -8.71 -6.24
C LEU A 383 -24.71 -7.30 -6.39
N GLU A 384 -23.89 -6.28 -6.66
CA GLU A 384 -24.41 -4.92 -6.97
C GLU A 384 -25.28 -4.93 -8.23
N LEU A 385 -24.86 -5.66 -9.27
CA LEU A 385 -25.65 -5.84 -10.50
C LEU A 385 -26.96 -6.58 -10.23
N ILE A 386 -26.96 -7.66 -9.45
CA ILE A 386 -28.20 -8.41 -9.17
C ILE A 386 -29.18 -7.58 -8.33
N THR A 387 -28.67 -6.88 -7.32
CA THR A 387 -29.49 -6.27 -6.27
C THR A 387 -29.89 -4.82 -6.55
N GLY A 388 -29.18 -4.15 -7.48
CA GLY A 388 -29.29 -2.71 -7.71
C GLY A 388 -28.73 -1.85 -6.55
N GLN A 389 -28.21 -2.48 -5.48
CA GLN A 389 -27.78 -1.81 -4.26
C GLN A 389 -26.26 -1.75 -4.16
N LYS A 390 -25.76 -0.71 -3.49
CA LYS A 390 -24.34 -0.62 -3.13
C LYS A 390 -24.03 -1.63 -2.04
N ALA A 391 -22.81 -2.18 -2.04
CA ALA A 391 -22.37 -3.15 -1.04
C ALA A 391 -22.59 -2.67 0.42
N LEU A 392 -22.28 -1.40 0.72
CA LEU A 392 -22.48 -0.83 2.07
C LEU A 392 -23.95 -0.66 2.47
N ASP A 393 -24.83 -0.40 1.51
CA ASP A 393 -26.27 -0.19 1.75
C ASP A 393 -26.96 -1.54 1.99
N PHE A 394 -26.53 -2.57 1.25
CA PHE A 394 -27.01 -3.93 1.38
C PHE A 394 -26.73 -4.55 2.76
N GLY A 395 -25.58 -4.24 3.37
CA GLY A 395 -25.27 -4.66 4.74
C GLY A 395 -26.04 -3.91 5.84
N ARG A 396 -26.72 -2.81 5.50
CA ARG A 396 -27.53 -2.00 6.43
C ARG A 396 -29.02 -2.36 6.37
N SER A 397 -29.53 -2.77 5.20
CA SER A 397 -30.92 -3.19 5.00
C SER A 397 -31.19 -4.57 5.61
N SER A 398 -30.22 -5.50 5.51
CA SER A 398 -30.24 -6.72 6.32
C SER A 398 -29.96 -6.33 7.78
N HIS A 399 -30.81 -6.71 8.73
CA HIS A 399 -30.66 -6.41 10.16
C HIS A 399 -29.44 -7.08 10.82
N GLN A 400 -28.43 -7.45 10.04
CA GLN A 400 -27.21 -8.14 10.42
C GLN A 400 -26.02 -7.48 9.70
N LYS A 401 -25.43 -6.48 10.35
CA LYS A 401 -24.22 -5.79 9.85
C LYS A 401 -23.07 -6.81 9.74
N GLY A 402 -22.51 -6.98 8.55
CA GLY A 402 -21.37 -7.89 8.29
C GLY A 402 -21.72 -9.24 7.66
N VAL A 403 -23.00 -9.49 7.37
CA VAL A 403 -23.53 -10.82 6.98
C VAL A 403 -23.99 -10.85 5.51
N MET A 404 -23.56 -9.91 4.65
CA MET A 404 -23.99 -9.88 3.23
C MET A 404 -23.79 -11.24 2.55
N LEU A 405 -22.55 -11.73 2.54
CA LEU A 405 -22.21 -12.96 1.82
C LEU A 405 -22.88 -14.18 2.44
N ASP A 406 -23.02 -14.22 3.77
CA ASP A 406 -23.70 -15.31 4.46
C ASP A 406 -25.21 -15.27 4.25
N TRP A 407 -25.81 -14.08 4.13
CA TRP A 407 -27.20 -13.93 3.75
C TRP A 407 -27.45 -14.39 2.31
N VAL A 408 -26.59 -14.01 1.37
CA VAL A 408 -26.66 -14.49 -0.03
C VAL A 408 -26.52 -16.02 -0.09
N LYS A 409 -25.55 -16.60 0.63
CA LYS A 409 -25.40 -18.07 0.74
C LYS A 409 -26.65 -18.73 1.30
N LYS A 410 -27.24 -18.16 2.37
CA LYS A 410 -28.47 -18.67 2.98
C LYS A 410 -29.64 -18.63 1.99
N LEU A 411 -29.84 -17.51 1.29
CA LEU A 411 -30.90 -17.40 0.28
C LEU A 411 -30.70 -18.40 -0.86
N HIS A 412 -29.47 -18.62 -1.30
CA HIS A 412 -29.15 -19.64 -2.30
C HIS A 412 -29.51 -21.04 -1.81
N GLN A 413 -29.08 -21.42 -0.61
CA GLN A 413 -29.38 -22.74 -0.02
C GLN A 413 -30.89 -22.98 0.21
N GLU A 414 -31.64 -21.91 0.53
CA GLU A 414 -33.09 -21.99 0.74
C GLU A 414 -33.90 -21.86 -0.58
N GLY A 415 -33.26 -21.67 -1.74
CA GLY A 415 -33.94 -21.46 -3.02
C GLY A 415 -34.72 -20.13 -3.11
N LYS A 416 -34.35 -19.13 -2.29
CA LYS A 416 -35.07 -17.85 -2.14
C LYS A 416 -34.37 -16.67 -2.84
N LEU A 417 -33.66 -16.93 -3.93
CA LEU A 417 -32.89 -15.91 -4.66
C LEU A 417 -33.73 -14.74 -5.19
N LYS A 418 -35.04 -14.93 -5.39
CA LYS A 418 -35.97 -13.83 -5.75
C LYS A 418 -36.00 -12.68 -4.74
N GLN A 419 -35.54 -12.89 -3.50
CA GLN A 419 -35.44 -11.82 -2.51
C GLN A 419 -34.21 -10.92 -2.71
N LEU A 420 -33.24 -11.38 -3.49
CA LEU A 420 -31.99 -10.67 -3.78
C LEU A 420 -32.18 -9.68 -4.93
N ILE A 421 -33.03 -10.03 -5.89
CA ILE A 421 -33.09 -9.32 -7.18
C ILE A 421 -33.64 -7.91 -7.03
N ASP A 422 -33.08 -7.03 -7.84
CA ASP A 422 -33.55 -5.67 -8.01
C ASP A 422 -35.03 -5.63 -8.44
N LYS A 423 -35.84 -4.89 -7.69
CA LYS A 423 -37.28 -4.75 -7.93
C LYS A 423 -37.57 -4.05 -9.25
N ASP A 424 -36.65 -3.20 -9.72
CA ASP A 424 -36.82 -2.44 -10.95
C ASP A 424 -36.79 -3.32 -12.21
N LEU A 425 -36.28 -4.55 -12.08
CA LEU A 425 -36.33 -5.55 -13.14
C LEU A 425 -37.75 -6.09 -13.38
N ASN A 426 -38.72 -5.86 -12.48
CA ASN A 426 -40.13 -6.23 -12.64
C ASN A 426 -40.35 -7.68 -13.13
N ASP A 427 -39.66 -8.64 -12.50
CA ASP A 427 -39.68 -10.06 -12.86
C ASP A 427 -39.22 -10.40 -14.30
N LYS A 428 -38.56 -9.48 -14.99
CA LYS A 428 -37.98 -9.68 -16.33
C LYS A 428 -36.53 -10.17 -16.26
N TYR A 429 -36.34 -11.36 -15.72
CA TYR A 429 -35.04 -12.01 -15.64
C TYR A 429 -35.21 -13.53 -15.75
N ASP A 430 -34.16 -14.20 -16.18
CA ASP A 430 -34.13 -15.66 -16.21
C ASP A 430 -33.67 -16.19 -14.84
N THR A 431 -34.44 -17.11 -14.25
CA THR A 431 -34.14 -17.65 -12.91
C THR A 431 -32.92 -18.56 -12.89
N VAL A 432 -32.64 -19.26 -13.98
CA VAL A 432 -31.45 -20.12 -14.12
C VAL A 432 -30.22 -19.23 -14.22
N GLU A 433 -30.26 -18.21 -15.09
CA GLU A 433 -29.16 -17.25 -15.21
C GLU A 433 -28.90 -16.50 -13.89
N LEU A 434 -29.95 -16.16 -13.13
CA LEU A 434 -29.80 -15.56 -11.81
C LEU A 434 -29.05 -16.50 -10.86
N GLU A 435 -29.44 -17.76 -10.80
CA GLU A 435 -28.78 -18.76 -9.95
C GLU A 435 -27.31 -18.93 -10.34
N GLU A 436 -27.02 -19.03 -11.64
CA GLU A 436 -25.66 -19.14 -12.16
C GLU A 436 -24.78 -17.95 -11.76
N ILE A 437 -25.25 -16.71 -11.95
CA ILE A 437 -24.49 -15.51 -11.59
C ILE A 437 -24.28 -15.43 -10.07
N VAL A 438 -25.26 -15.84 -9.26
CA VAL A 438 -25.09 -15.92 -7.79
C VAL A 438 -24.03 -16.94 -7.41
N GLN A 439 -24.01 -18.12 -8.04
CA GLN A 439 -22.98 -19.13 -7.81
C GLN A 439 -21.58 -18.59 -8.17
N VAL A 440 -21.44 -17.91 -9.31
CA VAL A 440 -20.17 -17.26 -9.70
C VAL A 440 -19.76 -16.21 -8.65
N ALA A 441 -20.68 -15.37 -8.18
CA ALA A 441 -20.40 -14.38 -7.15
C ALA A 441 -19.92 -15.03 -5.84
N LEU A 442 -20.54 -16.13 -5.42
CA LEU A 442 -20.15 -16.90 -4.23
C LEU A 442 -18.78 -17.57 -4.39
N LEU A 443 -18.46 -18.11 -5.58
CA LEU A 443 -17.14 -18.66 -5.89
C LEU A 443 -16.05 -17.57 -5.85
N CYS A 444 -16.34 -16.38 -6.37
CA CYS A 444 -15.43 -15.24 -6.38
C CYS A 444 -15.18 -14.65 -4.99
N THR A 445 -16.15 -14.74 -4.09
CA THR A 445 -16.10 -14.12 -2.75
C THR A 445 -15.70 -15.10 -1.62
N GLN A 446 -15.15 -16.26 -1.98
CA GLN A 446 -14.65 -17.22 -0.99
C GLN A 446 -13.59 -16.60 -0.07
N PHE A 447 -13.62 -16.98 1.21
CA PHE A 447 -12.69 -16.44 2.21
C PHE A 447 -11.23 -16.74 1.85
N ASN A 448 -10.92 -17.98 1.48
CA ASN A 448 -9.59 -18.38 1.05
C ASN A 448 -9.32 -17.95 -0.41
N PRO A 449 -8.31 -17.09 -0.67
CA PRO A 449 -7.98 -16.61 -2.01
C PRO A 449 -7.61 -17.73 -2.99
N SER A 450 -7.05 -18.83 -2.51
CA SER A 450 -6.65 -19.98 -3.35
C SER A 450 -7.87 -20.67 -3.97
N ASN A 451 -9.02 -20.65 -3.31
CA ASN A 451 -10.23 -21.28 -3.81
C ASN A 451 -10.98 -20.41 -4.83
N ARG A 452 -10.72 -19.09 -4.84
CA ARG A 452 -11.32 -18.17 -5.81
C ARG A 452 -10.83 -18.52 -7.22
N PRO A 453 -11.73 -18.57 -8.21
CA PRO A 453 -11.38 -18.83 -9.60
C PRO A 453 -10.48 -17.72 -10.16
N LYS A 454 -9.79 -18.00 -11.26
CA LYS A 454 -9.16 -16.95 -12.07
C LYS A 454 -10.21 -16.17 -12.85
N MET A 455 -9.91 -14.94 -13.27
CA MET A 455 -10.87 -14.16 -14.06
C MET A 455 -11.19 -14.82 -15.42
N SER A 456 -10.26 -15.58 -16.01
CA SER A 456 -10.55 -16.35 -17.24
C SER A 456 -11.54 -17.49 -17.00
N GLU A 457 -11.48 -18.16 -15.85
CA GLU A 457 -12.47 -19.16 -15.44
C GLU A 457 -13.83 -18.48 -15.16
N VAL A 458 -13.83 -17.33 -14.49
CA VAL A 458 -15.05 -16.53 -14.24
C VAL A 458 -15.72 -16.13 -15.54
N MET A 459 -14.95 -15.66 -16.52
CA MET A 459 -15.48 -15.27 -17.83
C MET A 459 -16.14 -16.45 -18.54
N LYS A 460 -15.51 -17.64 -18.53
CA LYS A 460 -16.09 -18.86 -19.10
C LYS A 460 -17.40 -19.27 -18.40
N MET A 461 -17.42 -19.22 -17.06
CA MET A 461 -18.62 -19.54 -16.29
C MET A 461 -19.78 -18.58 -16.61
N LEU A 462 -19.51 -17.29 -16.80
CA LEU A 462 -20.52 -16.31 -17.21
C LEU A 462 -20.99 -16.48 -18.68
N GLU A 463 -20.16 -17.08 -19.52
CA GLU A 463 -20.48 -17.44 -20.91
C GLU A 463 -21.17 -18.82 -21.02
N GLY A 464 -21.36 -19.52 -19.90
CA GLY A 464 -22.10 -20.79 -19.81
C GLY A 464 -21.24 -22.06 -19.79
N ASP A 465 -19.92 -21.95 -19.58
CA ASP A 465 -18.99 -23.08 -19.61
C ASP A 465 -18.32 -23.32 -18.24
N GLY A 466 -18.34 -24.57 -17.77
CA GLY A 466 -17.58 -25.04 -16.60
C GLY A 466 -18.11 -24.65 -15.21
N LEU A 467 -19.28 -23.99 -15.10
CA LEU A 467 -19.82 -23.56 -13.81
C LEU A 467 -20.26 -24.75 -12.93
N ALA A 468 -21.00 -25.70 -13.48
CA ALA A 468 -21.52 -26.85 -12.74
C ALA A 468 -20.39 -27.65 -12.07
N ASP A 469 -19.38 -28.05 -12.84
CA ASP A 469 -18.21 -28.79 -12.34
C ASP A 469 -17.47 -28.02 -11.24
N ARG A 470 -17.27 -26.71 -11.45
CA ARG A 470 -16.57 -25.85 -10.48
C ARG A 470 -17.36 -25.69 -9.19
N TRP A 471 -18.69 -25.55 -9.31
CA TRP A 471 -19.58 -25.43 -8.18
C TRP A 471 -19.58 -26.70 -7.33
N GLU A 472 -19.75 -27.88 -7.96
CA GLU A 472 -19.71 -29.18 -7.28
C GLU A 472 -18.37 -29.41 -6.56
N ALA A 473 -17.25 -29.08 -7.21
CA ALA A 473 -15.92 -29.18 -6.59
C ALA A 473 -15.79 -28.29 -5.34
N SER A 474 -16.39 -27.11 -5.34
CA SER A 474 -16.35 -26.18 -4.21
C SER A 474 -17.13 -26.69 -2.98
N GLN A 475 -18.24 -27.42 -3.20
CA GLN A 475 -19.05 -27.99 -2.12
C GLN A 475 -18.40 -29.25 -1.54
N SER A 476 -17.75 -30.06 -2.39
CA SER A 476 -17.10 -31.31 -2.01
C SER A 476 -15.90 -31.14 -1.07
N GLY A 477 -15.23 -29.98 -1.14
CA GLY A 477 -14.12 -29.63 -0.23
C GLY A 477 -14.54 -29.10 1.15
N GLY A 478 -15.84 -28.85 1.37
CA GLY A 478 -16.36 -28.17 2.57
C GLY A 478 -16.61 -29.05 3.81
N ALA A 479 -16.49 -30.37 3.70
CA ALA A 479 -16.87 -31.29 4.79
C ALA A 479 -15.89 -31.35 5.99
N LYS A 480 -14.84 -30.51 6.05
CA LYS A 480 -13.85 -30.52 7.16
C LYS A 480 -13.30 -29.14 7.56
N SER A 481 -14.15 -28.13 7.75
CA SER A 481 -13.73 -26.91 8.46
C SER A 481 -14.71 -26.54 9.55
N LEU A 482 -14.24 -26.52 10.81
CA LEU A 482 -14.96 -25.93 11.94
C LEU A 482 -15.33 -24.47 11.61
N PRO A 483 -16.47 -23.96 12.14
CA PRO A 483 -16.81 -22.55 11.99
C PRO A 483 -15.77 -21.66 12.68
N PRO A 484 -15.30 -20.57 12.04
CA PRO A 484 -14.42 -19.60 12.69
C PRO A 484 -15.17 -18.84 13.81
N PRO A 485 -14.46 -18.37 14.84
CA PRO A 485 -15.08 -17.68 15.96
C PRO A 485 -15.77 -16.38 15.51
N TYR A 486 -17.01 -16.22 15.97
CA TYR A 486 -17.85 -15.03 15.83
C TYR A 486 -17.06 -13.75 16.15
N TYR A 487 -16.92 -12.86 15.17
CA TYR A 487 -16.38 -11.53 15.36
C TYR A 487 -17.56 -10.56 15.61
N SER A 488 -18.14 -10.61 16.82
CA SER A 488 -19.26 -9.73 17.19
C SER A 488 -18.90 -8.62 18.18
N ASP A 489 -17.74 -8.65 18.82
CA ASP A 489 -17.49 -7.76 19.95
C ASP A 489 -16.45 -6.69 19.63
N TYR A 490 -16.75 -5.72 18.74
CA TYR A 490 -16.03 -4.41 18.74
C TYR A 490 -16.79 -3.27 18.03
N ILE A 491 -18.12 -3.31 17.95
CA ILE A 491 -18.90 -2.10 17.60
C ILE A 491 -20.02 -1.93 18.62
N GLN A 492 -19.65 -1.49 19.82
CA GLN A 492 -20.58 -0.83 20.71
C GLN A 492 -20.23 0.66 20.78
N GLU A 493 -21.22 1.46 20.40
CA GLU A 493 -21.43 2.88 20.69
C GLU A 493 -20.44 3.92 20.14
N SER A 494 -20.77 4.42 18.94
CA SER A 494 -20.81 5.87 18.75
C SER A 494 -21.86 6.23 17.71
N SER A 495 -22.93 6.87 18.17
CA SER A 495 -23.95 7.50 17.34
C SER A 495 -23.36 8.76 16.70
N LEU A 496 -22.58 8.60 15.64
CA LEU A 496 -22.20 9.71 14.77
C LEU A 496 -22.38 9.25 13.32
N VAL A 497 -23.23 9.98 12.61
CA VAL A 497 -23.45 9.84 11.17
C VAL A 497 -22.12 10.09 10.48
N VAL A 498 -21.45 9.03 10.02
CA VAL A 498 -20.20 9.12 9.24
C VAL A 498 -20.53 8.77 7.80
N GLU A 499 -20.45 9.80 6.95
CA GLU A 499 -20.43 9.70 5.49
C GLU A 499 -19.24 8.85 4.99
N ALA A 500 -19.35 8.31 3.78
CA ALA A 500 -18.38 7.40 3.17
C ALA A 500 -16.96 7.99 3.14
N ILE A 501 -16.13 7.56 4.10
CA ILE A 501 -14.69 7.77 4.13
C ILE A 501 -14.04 6.50 3.58
N GLU A 502 -13.45 6.60 2.38
CA GLU A 502 -12.45 5.65 1.90
C GLU A 502 -11.24 5.71 2.83
N LEU A 503 -10.66 4.56 3.15
CA LEU A 503 -9.50 4.45 4.03
C LEU A 503 -8.25 5.06 3.34
N SER A 504 -8.10 6.38 3.43
CA SER A 504 -6.87 7.08 3.12
C SER A 504 -5.82 6.75 4.19
N GLY A 505 -4.71 6.13 3.79
CA GLY A 505 -3.56 5.76 4.64
C GLY A 505 -2.84 6.95 5.30
N PRO A 506 -1.77 6.69 6.07
CA PRO A 506 -1.61 7.16 7.45
C PRO A 506 -1.11 8.60 7.61
N ARG A 507 -1.42 9.15 8.79
CA ARG A 507 -1.00 10.44 9.35
C ARG A 507 0.48 10.49 9.71
#